data_AF-A0A2M7YKR2-F1
#
_entry.id   AF-A0A2M7YKR2-F1
#
_cell.length_a   1.000
_cell.length_b   1.000
_cell.length_c   1.000
_cell.angle_alpha   90.00
_cell.angle_beta   90.00
_cell.angle_gamma   90.00
#
_symmetry.space_group_name_H-M   'P 1'
#
loop_
_entity.id
_entity.type
_entity.pdbx_description
1 polymer ?
#
loop_
_entity_poly.entity_id
_entity_poly.type
_entity_poly.pdbx_seq_one_letter_code
_entity_poly.pdbx_strand_id
1 'polypeptide(L)'
;MRKYIILGLVGAMVFSVSVVSAGRPGYSSKKQAIVVIPARAIEVSPEVFSLGSASDYNGMKVEGYAFIHYKEGFGKPTGCNNDGVCQGWESPDCADCADGGEKPDASICYGFLSKRAKWKEVEPYLVDPTNIRGLNGTFVRDNLAFNISKWENAASKEILGDEISGAVDGVDLESPDNKNEVYFGDIGQSGAIAVTVVWGIFGGPPGGRKLIEWDQVYDQVDFDW
;
A
#
# COMPACT_ATOMS: atom_id res chain seq x y z
N MET A 1 -41.07 20.40 -66.42
CA MET A 1 -41.16 19.45 -65.29
C MET A 1 -40.19 18.29 -65.54
N ARG A 2 -38.97 18.36 -65.01
CA ARG A 2 -37.96 17.28 -65.11
C ARG A 2 -37.87 16.59 -63.76
N LYS A 3 -38.13 15.28 -63.73
CA LYS A 3 -38.03 14.44 -62.52
C LYS A 3 -36.59 13.92 -62.42
N TYR A 4 -35.95 14.13 -61.28
CA TYR A 4 -34.68 13.51 -60.91
C TYR A 4 -34.98 12.22 -60.15
N ILE A 5 -34.45 11.09 -60.63
CA ILE A 5 -34.43 9.81 -59.92
C ILE A 5 -33.05 9.72 -59.27
N ILE A 6 -33.00 9.82 -57.95
CA ILE A 6 -31.80 9.58 -57.14
C ILE A 6 -31.81 8.10 -56.77
N LEU A 7 -30.85 7.34 -57.31
CA LEU A 7 -30.60 5.94 -56.94
C LEU A 7 -29.69 5.94 -55.71
N GLY A 8 -30.23 5.56 -54.55
CA GLY A 8 -29.48 5.40 -53.31
C GLY A 8 -28.78 4.04 -53.26
N LEU A 9 -27.44 4.05 -53.28
CA LEU A 9 -26.59 2.88 -53.07
C LEU A 9 -26.31 2.75 -51.56
N VAL A 10 -26.96 1.79 -50.90
CA VAL A 10 -26.67 1.42 -49.52
C VAL A 10 -25.52 0.41 -49.54
N GLY A 11 -24.30 0.88 -49.25
CA GLY A 11 -23.14 0.03 -49.03
C GLY A 11 -23.11 -0.45 -47.57
N ALA A 12 -23.37 -1.74 -47.35
CA ALA A 12 -23.17 -2.39 -46.06
C ALA A 12 -21.66 -2.65 -45.85
N MET A 13 -21.02 -1.83 -45.01
CA MET A 13 -19.63 -2.00 -44.63
C MET A 13 -19.57 -2.83 -43.33
N VAL A 14 -19.26 -4.12 -43.47
CA VAL A 14 -19.06 -5.03 -42.35
C VAL A 14 -17.65 -4.81 -41.81
N PHE A 15 -17.52 -4.14 -40.66
CA PHE A 15 -16.26 -4.09 -39.92
C PHE A 15 -16.11 -5.37 -39.10
N SER A 16 -15.22 -6.26 -39.53
CA SER A 16 -14.76 -7.39 -38.72
C SER A 16 -13.82 -6.87 -37.63
N VAL A 17 -14.31 -6.77 -36.39
CA VAL A 17 -13.47 -6.49 -35.23
C VAL A 17 -12.64 -7.74 -34.95
N SER A 18 -11.37 -7.73 -35.38
CA SER A 18 -10.41 -8.74 -34.98
C SER A 18 -9.90 -8.38 -33.59
N VAL A 19 -10.37 -9.08 -32.56
CA VAL A 19 -9.82 -8.97 -31.20
C VAL A 19 -8.44 -9.63 -31.23
N VAL A 20 -7.40 -8.81 -31.33
CA VAL A 20 -6.02 -9.27 -31.11
C VAL A 20 -5.83 -9.40 -29.61
N SER A 21 -5.99 -10.62 -29.09
CA SER A 21 -5.52 -10.97 -27.76
C SER A 21 -4.00 -11.00 -27.79
N ALA A 22 -3.37 -9.86 -27.57
CA ALA A 22 -1.94 -9.79 -27.27
C ALA A 22 -1.73 -10.48 -25.92
N GLY A 23 -1.29 -11.75 -25.96
CA GLY A 23 -0.82 -12.45 -24.77
C GLY A 23 0.30 -11.63 -24.15
N ARG A 24 0.07 -11.11 -22.94
CA ARG A 24 1.10 -10.40 -22.16
C ARG A 24 2.29 -11.37 -21.99
N PRO A 25 3.54 -10.94 -22.29
CA PRO A 25 4.70 -11.79 -22.06
C PRO A 25 4.76 -12.19 -20.59
N GLY A 26 4.97 -13.49 -20.33
CA GLY A 26 5.12 -14.02 -18.99
C GLY A 26 6.34 -13.39 -18.34
N TYR A 27 6.11 -12.51 -17.36
CA TYR A 27 7.16 -11.97 -16.52
C TYR A 27 7.70 -13.11 -15.65
N SER A 28 8.99 -13.38 -15.81
CA SER A 28 9.72 -14.30 -14.92
C SER A 28 9.89 -13.59 -13.58
N SER A 29 8.98 -13.83 -12.64
CA SER A 29 9.15 -13.36 -11.26
C SER A 29 10.47 -13.89 -10.73
N LYS A 30 11.39 -13.02 -10.32
CA LYS A 30 12.51 -13.44 -9.45
C LYS A 30 11.89 -14.25 -8.30
N LYS A 31 12.58 -15.31 -7.83
CA LYS A 31 12.17 -16.03 -6.61
C LYS A 31 11.82 -14.98 -5.56
N GLN A 32 10.55 -14.93 -5.16
CA GLN A 32 10.04 -13.92 -4.23
C GLN A 32 10.92 -13.98 -2.97
N ALA A 33 11.69 -12.92 -2.75
CA ALA A 33 12.63 -12.85 -1.65
C ALA A 33 11.87 -12.82 -0.34
N ILE A 34 12.47 -13.40 0.70
CA ILE A 34 11.93 -13.31 2.06
C ILE A 34 12.10 -11.86 2.52
N VAL A 35 11.00 -11.21 2.89
CA VAL A 35 11.00 -9.87 3.47
C VAL A 35 11.35 -9.98 4.94
N VAL A 36 12.52 -9.47 5.31
CA VAL A 36 13.01 -9.45 6.69
C VAL A 36 13.35 -8.01 7.05
N ILE A 37 12.71 -7.48 8.09
CA ILE A 37 13.04 -6.15 8.61
C ILE A 37 14.52 -6.13 9.01
N PRO A 38 15.32 -5.16 8.50
CA PRO A 38 16.75 -5.13 8.76
C PRO A 38 17.04 -5.03 10.26
N ALA A 39 18.09 -5.69 10.74
CA ALA A 39 18.49 -5.61 12.15
C ALA A 39 18.90 -4.19 12.60
N ARG A 40 19.16 -3.28 11.65
CA ARG A 40 19.43 -1.86 11.90
C ARG A 40 18.16 -1.02 12.13
N ALA A 41 16.99 -1.56 11.81
CA ALA A 41 15.72 -0.87 11.98
C ALA A 41 15.38 -0.78 13.47
N ILE A 42 14.77 0.34 13.87
CA ILE A 42 14.42 0.62 15.26
C ILE A 42 12.91 0.65 15.36
N GLU A 43 12.31 -0.19 16.20
CA GLU A 43 10.89 -0.11 16.51
C GLU A 43 10.60 1.19 17.28
N VAL A 44 9.81 2.08 16.68
CA VAL A 44 9.50 3.41 17.23
C VAL A 44 8.08 3.49 17.82
N SER A 45 7.25 2.52 17.48
CA SER A 45 5.89 2.29 17.96
C SER A 45 5.59 0.81 17.69
N PRO A 46 4.64 0.17 18.41
CA PRO A 46 4.27 -1.21 18.12
C PRO A 46 4.05 -1.43 16.62
N GLU A 47 4.78 -2.38 16.05
CA GLU A 47 4.69 -2.79 14.65
C GLU A 47 5.15 -1.73 13.62
N VAL A 48 5.77 -0.65 14.09
CA VAL A 48 6.31 0.44 13.25
C VAL A 48 7.82 0.56 13.46
N PHE A 49 8.57 0.32 12.40
CA PHE A 49 10.02 0.28 12.41
C PHE A 49 10.58 1.44 11.59
N SER A 50 11.41 2.28 12.19
CA SER A 50 12.23 3.23 11.45
C SER A 50 13.35 2.50 10.75
N LEU A 51 13.45 2.66 9.43
CA LEU A 51 14.52 2.13 8.58
C LEU A 51 15.75 3.07 8.55
N GLY A 52 15.68 4.20 9.25
CA GLY A 52 16.69 5.23 9.27
C GLY A 52 16.56 6.21 8.09
N SER A 53 17.69 6.79 7.68
CA SER A 53 17.73 7.73 6.56
C SER A 53 18.44 7.15 5.35
N ALA A 54 18.00 7.56 4.16
CA ALA A 54 18.63 7.26 2.89
C ALA A 54 18.68 8.53 2.01
N SER A 55 19.30 8.41 0.84
CA SER A 55 19.18 9.40 -0.24
C SER A 55 18.20 8.88 -1.27
N ASP A 56 17.29 9.72 -1.73
CA ASP A 56 16.45 9.41 -2.89
C ASP A 56 17.24 9.51 -4.22
N TYR A 57 16.57 9.20 -5.32
CA TYR A 57 17.12 9.28 -6.69
C TYR A 57 17.63 10.69 -7.09
N ASN A 58 17.17 11.75 -6.42
CA ASN A 58 17.63 13.13 -6.64
C ASN A 58 18.73 13.56 -5.64
N GLY A 59 19.17 12.66 -4.75
CA GLY A 59 20.12 12.94 -3.69
C GLY A 59 19.53 13.69 -2.48
N MET A 60 18.20 13.80 -2.37
CA MET A 60 17.56 14.36 -1.20
C MET A 60 17.58 13.35 -0.05
N LYS A 61 17.87 13.83 1.17
CA LYS A 61 17.81 13.00 2.36
C LYS A 61 16.36 12.71 2.74
N VAL A 62 16.04 11.43 2.89
CA VAL A 62 14.72 10.91 3.24
C VAL A 62 14.80 9.99 4.45
N GLU A 63 13.66 9.70 5.05
CA GLU A 63 13.48 8.80 6.19
C GLU A 63 12.49 7.70 5.80
N GLY A 64 12.76 6.46 6.23
CA GLY A 64 11.97 5.29 5.90
C GLY A 64 11.28 4.68 7.12
N TYR A 65 10.06 4.20 6.93
CA TYR A 65 9.29 3.48 7.94
C TYR A 65 8.69 2.22 7.33
N ALA A 66 8.81 1.09 8.05
CA ALA A 66 8.10 -0.14 7.76
C ALA A 66 6.97 -0.34 8.78
N PHE A 67 5.79 -0.66 8.29
CA PHE A 67 4.61 -1.01 9.06
C PHE A 67 4.30 -2.48 8.83
N ILE A 68 4.10 -3.21 9.90
CA ILE A 68 3.86 -4.65 9.83
C ILE A 68 2.44 -4.87 10.31
N HIS A 69 1.63 -5.50 9.47
CA HIS A 69 0.28 -5.83 9.84
C HIS A 69 0.17 -7.33 10.06
N TYR A 70 -0.29 -7.73 11.24
CA TYR A 70 -0.50 -9.12 11.61
C TYR A 70 -1.96 -9.53 11.47
N LYS A 71 -2.20 -10.84 11.31
CA LYS A 71 -3.54 -11.44 11.30
C LYS A 71 -4.28 -11.09 12.60
N GLU A 72 -5.57 -10.81 12.51
CA GLU A 72 -6.43 -10.55 13.68
C GLU A 72 -6.21 -11.63 14.77
N GLY A 73 -5.83 -11.18 15.97
CA GLY A 73 -5.22 -11.99 17.03
C GLY A 73 -3.91 -11.41 17.57
N PHE A 74 -3.24 -10.56 16.77
CA PHE A 74 -2.12 -9.69 17.18
C PHE A 74 -2.37 -8.20 16.97
N GLY A 75 -3.46 -7.81 16.28
CA GLY A 75 -3.94 -6.43 16.32
C GLY A 75 -4.13 -5.97 17.77
N LYS A 76 -3.85 -4.67 18.04
CA LYS A 76 -3.96 -3.94 19.32
C LYS A 76 -4.50 -4.84 20.46
N PRO A 77 -3.69 -5.19 21.48
CA PRO A 77 -4.08 -6.21 22.47
C PRO A 77 -5.52 -5.97 22.91
N THR A 78 -6.37 -6.97 22.78
CA THR A 78 -7.75 -6.85 23.26
C THR A 78 -7.77 -7.35 24.69
N GLY A 79 -8.25 -6.53 25.62
CA GLY A 79 -8.34 -6.88 27.04
C GLY A 79 -7.57 -5.93 27.96
N CYS A 80 -7.17 -6.45 29.11
CA CYS A 80 -6.50 -5.71 30.18
C CYS A 80 -5.09 -6.26 30.38
N ASN A 81 -4.05 -5.44 30.26
CA ASN A 81 -2.71 -5.89 30.63
C ASN A 81 -2.41 -5.65 32.12
N ASN A 82 -3.17 -4.77 32.79
CA ASN A 82 -3.03 -4.40 34.20
C ASN A 82 -1.60 -3.95 34.55
N ASP A 83 -0.95 -3.22 33.64
CA ASP A 83 0.40 -2.67 33.84
C ASP A 83 0.42 -1.38 34.69
N GLY A 84 -0.76 -0.88 35.07
CA GLY A 84 -0.92 0.30 35.91
C GLY A 84 -1.07 1.60 35.10
N VAL A 85 -1.17 1.52 33.76
CA VAL A 85 -1.44 2.64 32.88
C VAL A 85 -2.63 2.30 31.99
N CYS A 86 -3.77 2.98 32.21
CA CYS A 86 -4.95 2.82 31.34
C CYS A 86 -4.65 3.31 29.92
N GLN A 87 -4.58 2.37 28.97
CA GLN A 87 -4.24 2.66 27.59
C GLN A 87 -5.52 2.77 26.73
N GLY A 88 -5.48 3.59 25.68
CA GLY A 88 -6.64 3.80 24.79
C GLY A 88 -7.12 2.58 24.00
N TRP A 89 -6.46 1.43 24.16
CA TRP A 89 -6.86 0.15 23.58
C TRP A 89 -7.47 -0.82 24.61
N GLU A 90 -7.33 -0.52 25.91
CA GLU A 90 -7.84 -1.36 26.99
C GLU A 90 -9.34 -1.23 27.16
N SER A 91 -9.97 -2.28 27.69
CA SER A 91 -11.37 -2.22 28.09
C SER A 91 -11.56 -1.18 29.21
N PRO A 92 -12.66 -0.41 29.22
CA PRO A 92 -12.98 0.46 30.36
C PRO A 92 -13.09 -0.28 31.70
N ASP A 93 -13.32 -1.60 31.65
CA ASP A 93 -13.47 -2.47 32.82
C ASP A 93 -12.12 -3.00 33.36
N CYS A 94 -10.99 -2.60 32.77
CA CYS A 94 -9.66 -3.00 33.26
C CYS A 94 -9.35 -2.39 34.62
N ALA A 95 -8.62 -3.12 35.47
CA ALA A 95 -8.42 -2.73 36.87
C ALA A 95 -7.65 -1.39 36.99
N ASP A 96 -6.73 -1.14 36.08
CA ASP A 96 -6.00 0.11 35.92
C ASP A 96 -6.78 1.21 35.17
N CYS A 97 -7.94 0.90 34.60
CA CYS A 97 -8.90 1.85 34.02
C CYS A 97 -10.11 2.17 34.93
N ALA A 98 -10.37 1.35 35.97
CA ALA A 98 -11.59 1.41 36.77
C ALA A 98 -11.66 2.59 37.77
N ASP A 99 -10.51 3.11 38.23
CA ASP A 99 -10.43 4.07 39.35
C ASP A 99 -10.21 5.53 38.95
N GLY A 100 -10.64 5.93 37.74
CA GLY A 100 -10.62 7.34 37.33
C GLY A 100 -9.25 7.85 36.89
N GLY A 101 -8.40 6.96 36.38
CA GLY A 101 -7.34 7.37 35.45
C GLY A 101 -7.94 8.20 34.33
N GLU A 102 -7.21 9.20 33.82
CA GLU A 102 -7.66 10.02 32.68
C GLU A 102 -8.22 9.09 31.61
N LYS A 103 -9.53 9.21 31.33
CA LYS A 103 -10.15 8.49 30.23
C LYS A 103 -9.31 8.83 28.99
N PRO A 104 -8.71 7.84 28.32
CA PRO A 104 -7.97 8.13 27.11
C PRO A 104 -8.93 8.84 26.16
N ASP A 105 -8.53 10.02 25.69
CA ASP A 105 -9.24 10.76 24.65
C ASP A 105 -9.63 9.75 23.56
N ALA A 106 -10.90 9.81 23.13
CA ALA A 106 -11.53 8.87 22.20
C ALA A 106 -10.49 8.27 21.25
N SER A 107 -10.21 6.97 21.40
CA SER A 107 -9.13 6.25 20.73
C SER A 107 -8.87 6.86 19.35
N ILE A 108 -7.81 7.66 19.25
CA ILE A 108 -7.30 8.13 17.97
C ILE A 108 -6.79 6.87 17.26
N CYS A 109 -7.65 6.26 16.43
CA CYS A 109 -7.33 5.04 15.68
C CYS A 109 -6.26 5.26 14.61
N TYR A 110 -5.70 6.46 14.52
CA TYR A 110 -4.63 6.83 13.62
C TYR A 110 -3.74 7.90 14.24
N GLY A 111 -2.49 7.91 13.83
CA GLY A 111 -1.55 9.01 14.03
C GLY A 111 -1.01 9.47 12.68
N PHE A 112 -0.57 10.72 12.60
CA PHE A 112 0.17 11.18 11.43
C PHE A 112 1.66 10.91 11.62
N LEU A 113 2.31 10.31 10.62
CA LEU A 113 3.77 10.19 10.57
C LEU A 113 4.46 11.54 10.79
N SER A 114 3.95 12.59 10.16
CA SER A 114 4.34 13.96 10.46
C SER A 114 3.28 14.95 10.01
N LYS A 115 3.13 16.03 10.78
CA LYS A 115 2.21 17.12 10.46
C LYS A 115 2.50 17.67 9.06
N ARG A 116 1.48 17.65 8.19
CA ARG A 116 1.52 18.12 6.79
C ARG A 116 2.41 17.32 5.84
N ALA A 117 2.97 16.19 6.27
CA ALA A 117 3.52 15.23 5.32
C ALA A 117 2.37 14.57 4.56
N LYS A 118 2.43 14.67 3.23
CA LYS A 118 1.49 14.05 2.29
C LYS A 118 2.17 13.90 0.94
N TRP A 119 1.59 13.09 0.07
CA TRP A 119 1.93 13.12 -1.35
C TRP A 119 1.71 14.52 -1.93
N LYS A 120 2.67 14.97 -2.73
CA LYS A 120 2.63 16.29 -3.38
C LYS A 120 2.35 16.18 -4.87
N GLU A 121 2.85 15.13 -5.47
CA GLU A 121 2.62 14.77 -6.87
C GLU A 121 1.77 13.49 -6.93
N VAL A 122 1.15 13.27 -8.07
CA VAL A 122 0.48 11.99 -8.37
C VAL A 122 1.55 11.01 -8.86
N GLU A 123 1.58 9.82 -8.29
CA GLU A 123 2.59 8.83 -8.61
C GLU A 123 1.94 7.49 -9.00
N PRO A 124 2.29 6.91 -10.15
CA PRO A 124 1.76 5.61 -10.56
C PRO A 124 2.35 4.48 -9.71
N TYR A 125 1.80 3.28 -9.86
CA TYR A 125 2.26 2.09 -9.14
C TYR A 125 2.40 0.87 -10.05
N LEU A 126 3.19 -0.09 -9.59
CA LEU A 126 3.43 -1.39 -10.21
C LEU A 126 2.79 -2.49 -9.38
N VAL A 127 2.28 -3.52 -10.06
CA VAL A 127 1.69 -4.70 -9.40
C VAL A 127 2.23 -5.98 -10.01
N ASP A 128 2.83 -6.82 -9.16
CA ASP A 128 3.04 -8.24 -9.44
C ASP A 128 1.98 -9.08 -8.72
N PRO A 129 0.93 -9.55 -9.43
CA PRO A 129 -0.14 -10.32 -8.85
C PRO A 129 0.21 -11.80 -8.71
N THR A 130 1.42 -12.21 -9.08
CA THR A 130 1.88 -13.60 -8.98
C THR A 130 1.88 -14.01 -7.52
N ASN A 131 1.15 -15.08 -7.20
CA ASN A 131 1.03 -15.57 -5.85
C ASN A 131 0.86 -17.09 -5.81
N ILE A 132 1.30 -17.72 -4.73
CA ILE A 132 1.16 -19.18 -4.53
C ILE A 132 -0.21 -19.60 -3.97
N ARG A 133 -1.07 -18.63 -3.66
CA ARG A 133 -2.43 -18.85 -3.12
C ARG A 133 -3.49 -19.08 -4.19
N GLY A 134 -3.13 -18.94 -5.46
CA GLY A 134 -4.05 -19.14 -6.57
C GLY A 134 -5.06 -18.00 -6.75
N LEU A 135 -4.81 -16.83 -6.14
CA LEU A 135 -5.60 -15.64 -6.38
C LEU A 135 -5.47 -15.24 -7.85
N ASN A 136 -6.60 -14.98 -8.49
CA ASN A 136 -6.63 -14.56 -9.88
C ASN A 136 -5.95 -13.19 -10.04
N GLY A 137 -5.04 -13.06 -11.00
CA GLY A 137 -4.28 -11.81 -11.15
C GLY A 137 -5.11 -10.59 -11.58
N THR A 138 -6.22 -10.79 -12.30
CA THR A 138 -7.18 -9.71 -12.59
C THR A 138 -7.91 -9.30 -11.31
N PHE A 139 -8.34 -10.27 -10.50
CA PHE A 139 -8.94 -9.98 -9.20
C PHE A 139 -8.01 -9.15 -8.30
N VAL A 140 -6.73 -9.49 -8.21
CA VAL A 140 -5.74 -8.74 -7.40
C VAL A 140 -5.64 -7.29 -7.88
N ARG A 141 -5.44 -7.07 -9.18
CA ARG A 141 -5.28 -5.73 -9.77
C ARG A 141 -6.54 -4.89 -9.62
N ASP A 142 -7.71 -5.45 -9.96
CA ASP A 142 -8.99 -4.75 -9.88
C ASP A 142 -9.35 -4.41 -8.43
N ASN A 143 -9.11 -5.33 -7.48
CA ASN A 143 -9.38 -5.09 -6.07
C ASN A 143 -8.44 -4.03 -5.48
N LEU A 144 -7.15 -4.04 -5.85
CA LEU A 144 -6.20 -3.01 -5.44
C LEU A 144 -6.62 -1.63 -5.97
N ALA A 145 -6.86 -1.50 -7.27
CA ALA A 145 -7.29 -0.25 -7.89
C ALA A 145 -8.61 0.28 -7.28
N PHE A 146 -9.56 -0.61 -7.00
CA PHE A 146 -10.80 -0.25 -6.33
C PHE A 146 -10.56 0.29 -4.90
N ASN A 147 -9.67 -0.32 -4.13
CA ASN A 147 -9.37 0.13 -2.77
C ASN A 147 -8.57 1.44 -2.74
N ILE A 148 -7.65 1.63 -3.69
CA ILE A 148 -6.98 2.94 -3.89
C ILE A 148 -8.04 4.02 -4.18
N SER A 149 -8.94 3.77 -5.15
CA SER A 149 -9.99 4.72 -5.50
C SER A 149 -10.89 5.08 -4.31
N LYS A 150 -11.23 4.12 -3.43
CA LYS A 150 -11.99 4.43 -2.20
C LYS A 150 -11.28 5.46 -1.32
N TRP A 151 -9.98 5.27 -1.08
CA TRP A 151 -9.20 6.19 -0.25
C TRP A 151 -9.08 7.58 -0.88
N GLU A 152 -8.83 7.64 -2.18
CA GLU A 152 -8.73 8.90 -2.93
C GLU A 152 -10.04 9.65 -3.00
N ASN A 153 -11.16 8.93 -3.18
CA ASN A 153 -12.50 9.51 -3.11
C ASN A 153 -12.78 10.11 -1.73
N ALA A 154 -12.43 9.39 -0.66
CA ALA A 154 -12.55 9.91 0.70
C ALA A 154 -11.65 11.14 0.95
N ALA A 155 -10.47 11.16 0.35
CA ALA A 155 -9.53 12.29 0.40
C ALA A 155 -9.91 13.44 -0.56
N SER A 156 -10.86 13.22 -1.47
CA SER A 156 -11.17 14.12 -2.60
C SER A 156 -9.94 14.52 -3.40
N LYS A 157 -8.98 13.59 -3.55
CA LYS A 157 -7.68 13.85 -4.17
C LYS A 157 -7.11 12.56 -4.74
N GLU A 158 -6.75 12.61 -6.02
CA GLU A 158 -5.88 11.63 -6.68
C GLU A 158 -4.44 11.82 -6.18
N ILE A 159 -3.83 10.70 -5.81
CA ILE A 159 -2.56 10.54 -5.11
C ILE A 159 -1.75 9.44 -5.79
N LEU A 160 -2.33 8.25 -5.93
CA LEU A 160 -1.76 7.11 -6.61
C LEU A 160 -2.44 7.05 -7.97
N GLY A 161 -1.69 7.38 -9.03
CA GLY A 161 -2.23 7.42 -10.39
C GLY A 161 -2.59 6.02 -10.91
N ASP A 162 -2.56 5.82 -12.22
CA ASP A 162 -2.87 4.50 -12.78
C ASP A 162 -1.77 3.46 -12.51
N GLU A 163 -2.17 2.18 -12.49
CA GLU A 163 -1.24 1.07 -12.60
C GLU A 163 -0.47 1.18 -13.93
N ILE A 164 0.86 1.09 -13.88
CA ILE A 164 1.73 1.10 -15.06
C ILE A 164 2.32 -0.29 -15.34
N SER A 165 2.79 -0.50 -16.57
CA SER A 165 3.51 -1.71 -16.92
C SER A 165 4.98 -1.61 -16.51
N GLY A 166 5.48 -2.64 -15.83
CA GLY A 166 6.87 -2.75 -15.42
C GLY A 166 7.09 -4.02 -14.60
N ALA A 167 8.30 -4.15 -14.05
CA ALA A 167 8.64 -5.22 -13.14
C ALA A 167 8.76 -4.66 -11.72
N VAL A 168 8.13 -5.34 -10.77
CA VAL A 168 8.41 -5.19 -9.34
C VAL A 168 9.78 -5.80 -9.06
N ASP A 169 10.63 -5.12 -8.30
CA ASP A 169 11.93 -5.63 -7.88
C ASP A 169 12.08 -5.79 -6.37
N GLY A 170 11.07 -5.39 -5.60
CA GLY A 170 10.85 -5.80 -4.22
C GLY A 170 10.86 -4.62 -3.26
N VAL A 171 10.50 -4.89 -2.01
CA VAL A 171 10.34 -3.83 -1.00
C VAL A 171 11.65 -3.13 -0.63
N ASP A 172 11.62 -1.80 -0.65
CA ASP A 172 12.78 -0.94 -0.40
C ASP A 172 13.06 -0.71 1.09
N LEU A 173 13.68 -1.71 1.73
CA LEU A 173 14.03 -1.65 3.15
C LEU A 173 15.29 -0.82 3.46
N GLU A 174 16.07 -0.47 2.43
CA GLU A 174 17.36 0.20 2.59
C GLU A 174 17.36 1.64 2.08
N SER A 175 16.75 1.89 0.92
CA SER A 175 16.63 3.19 0.27
C SER A 175 15.53 3.13 -0.81
N PRO A 176 14.80 4.23 -1.07
CA PRO A 176 13.78 4.25 -2.11
C PRO A 176 14.38 4.21 -3.52
N ASP A 177 13.66 3.63 -4.47
CA ASP A 177 14.05 3.49 -5.86
C ASP A 177 13.19 4.29 -6.87
N ASN A 178 12.26 5.10 -6.37
CA ASN A 178 11.26 5.89 -7.09
C ASN A 178 10.20 5.03 -7.80
N LYS A 179 9.82 3.89 -7.22
CA LYS A 179 8.70 3.08 -7.67
C LYS A 179 7.78 2.77 -6.50
N ASN A 180 6.48 2.87 -6.74
CA ASN A 180 5.49 2.36 -5.79
C ASN A 180 5.13 0.94 -6.20
N GLU A 181 5.42 -0.06 -5.35
CA GLU A 181 5.30 -1.46 -5.74
C GLU A 181 4.36 -2.26 -4.84
N VAL A 182 3.54 -3.13 -5.45
CA VAL A 182 2.68 -4.08 -4.73
C VAL A 182 2.90 -5.50 -5.22
N TYR A 183 3.19 -6.42 -4.31
CA TYR A 183 3.39 -7.83 -4.65
C TYR A 183 3.13 -8.80 -3.50
N PHE A 184 3.20 -10.10 -3.80
CA PHE A 184 3.13 -11.17 -2.80
C PHE A 184 4.53 -11.74 -2.52
N GLY A 185 4.84 -11.96 -1.24
CA GLY A 185 6.15 -12.41 -0.79
C GLY A 185 6.07 -13.25 0.48
N ASP A 186 7.17 -13.91 0.83
CA ASP A 186 7.32 -14.54 2.15
C ASP A 186 7.69 -13.45 3.15
N ILE A 187 6.80 -13.15 4.11
CA ILE A 187 7.15 -12.21 5.18
C ILE A 187 7.78 -13.03 6.29
N GLY A 188 9.07 -12.81 6.55
CA GLY A 188 9.88 -13.60 7.50
C GLY A 188 9.49 -13.44 8.98
N GLN A 189 8.29 -12.93 9.26
CA GLN A 189 7.73 -12.69 10.57
C GLN A 189 6.42 -13.46 10.69
N SER A 190 6.40 -14.42 11.62
CA SER A 190 5.25 -15.30 11.79
C SER A 190 3.97 -14.53 12.11
N GLY A 191 2.91 -14.79 11.36
CA GLY A 191 1.59 -14.21 11.53
C GLY A 191 1.43 -12.83 10.90
N ALA A 192 2.48 -12.28 10.27
CA ALA A 192 2.38 -11.06 9.48
C ALA A 192 1.61 -11.34 8.19
N ILE A 193 0.63 -10.51 7.87
CA ILE A 193 -0.18 -10.64 6.65
C ILE A 193 0.21 -9.61 5.60
N ALA A 194 0.82 -8.50 6.02
CA ALA A 194 1.37 -7.52 5.11
C ALA A 194 2.50 -6.72 5.75
N VAL A 195 3.42 -6.23 4.92
CA VAL A 195 4.37 -5.17 5.24
C VAL A 195 4.12 -4.01 4.30
N THR A 196 4.10 -2.80 4.84
CA THR A 196 4.05 -1.56 4.07
C THR A 196 5.27 -0.72 4.39
N VAL A 197 6.02 -0.31 3.39
CA VAL A 197 7.15 0.61 3.54
C VAL A 197 6.78 1.94 2.94
N VAL A 198 7.17 3.02 3.62
CA VAL A 198 7.03 4.38 3.11
C VAL A 198 8.33 5.14 3.29
N TRP A 199 8.71 5.90 2.27
CA TRP A 199 9.81 6.85 2.32
C TRP A 199 9.30 8.28 2.18
N GLY A 200 9.94 9.20 2.89
CA GLY A 200 9.54 10.60 2.83
C GLY A 200 10.45 11.57 3.58
N ILE A 201 10.06 12.83 3.53
CA ILE A 201 10.64 13.91 4.31
C ILE A 201 9.64 14.24 5.42
N PHE A 202 9.94 13.84 6.66
CA PHE A 202 9.05 14.05 7.80
C PHE A 202 9.52 15.16 8.74
N GLY A 203 10.82 15.50 8.69
CA GLY A 203 11.44 16.61 9.42
C GLY A 203 11.38 17.98 8.71
N GLY A 204 11.95 19.00 9.35
CA GLY A 204 12.10 20.35 8.78
C GLY A 204 10.80 21.15 8.66
N PRO A 205 10.81 22.26 7.87
CA PRO A 205 9.65 23.12 7.70
C PRO A 205 8.43 22.36 7.17
N PRO A 206 7.22 22.56 7.71
CA PRO A 206 6.04 21.79 7.29
C PRO A 206 5.68 21.86 5.81
N GLY A 207 6.11 22.91 5.09
CA GLY A 207 5.94 23.02 3.63
C GLY A 207 6.88 22.11 2.83
N GLY A 208 8.01 21.69 3.39
CA GLY A 208 8.99 20.81 2.74
C GLY A 208 8.63 19.33 2.85
N ARG A 209 7.89 18.95 3.89
CA ARG A 209 7.54 17.55 4.20
C ARG A 209 6.69 16.91 3.10
N LYS A 210 6.95 15.64 2.78
CA LYS A 210 6.23 14.89 1.76
C LYS A 210 6.46 13.39 1.87
N LEU A 211 5.53 12.59 1.35
CA LEU A 211 5.82 11.21 0.97
C LEU A 211 6.50 11.21 -0.40
N ILE A 212 7.33 10.21 -0.64
CA ILE A 212 8.14 10.03 -1.86
C ILE A 212 7.94 8.64 -2.45
N GLU A 213 7.67 7.64 -1.62
CA GLU A 213 7.51 6.27 -2.09
C GLU A 213 6.67 5.45 -1.11
N TRP A 214 6.01 4.43 -1.65
CA TRP A 214 5.24 3.44 -0.94
C TRP A 214 5.35 2.07 -1.61
N ASP A 215 5.76 1.08 -0.82
CA ASP A 215 5.73 -0.32 -1.20
C ASP A 215 4.82 -1.12 -0.28
N GLN A 216 4.19 -2.16 -0.82
CA GLN A 216 3.39 -3.09 -0.06
C GLN A 216 3.63 -4.54 -0.47
N VAL A 217 3.91 -5.38 0.53
CA VAL A 217 4.05 -6.82 0.37
C VAL A 217 2.95 -7.51 1.14
N TYR A 218 2.25 -8.42 0.48
CA TYR A 218 1.29 -9.32 1.11
C TYR A 218 1.94 -10.67 1.36
N ASP A 219 1.78 -11.21 2.56
CA ASP A 219 2.29 -12.55 2.86
C ASP A 219 1.58 -13.58 1.98
N GLN A 220 2.26 -14.65 1.58
CA GLN A 220 1.64 -15.76 0.87
C GLN A 220 2.12 -17.12 1.38
N VAL A 221 2.90 -17.16 2.46
CA VAL A 221 3.47 -18.38 3.02
C VAL A 221 2.70 -18.83 4.26
N ASP A 222 2.45 -17.94 5.21
CA ASP A 222 1.78 -18.24 6.47
C ASP A 222 0.34 -17.68 6.60
N PHE A 223 -0.08 -16.79 5.68
CA PHE A 223 -1.45 -16.28 5.61
C PHE A 223 -2.24 -16.80 4.39
N ASP A 224 -3.46 -17.28 4.63
CA ASP A 224 -4.39 -17.82 3.61
C ASP A 224 -5.43 -16.75 3.22
N TRP A 225 -5.45 -16.39 1.93
CA TRP A 225 -6.21 -15.25 1.38
C TRP A 225 -7.55 -15.63 0.78
#